data_AF-A0A7C2NMA3-F1
#
_entry.id   AF-A0A7C2NMA3-F1
#
_cell.length_a   1.000
_cell.length_b   1.000
_cell.length_c   1.000
_cell.angle_alpha   90.00
_cell.angle_beta   90.00
_cell.angle_gamma   90.00
#
_symmetry.space_group_name_H-M   'P 1'
#
loop_
_entity.id
_entity.type
_entity.pdbx_description
1 polymer ?
#
loop_
_entity_poly.entity_id
_entity_poly.type
_entity_poly.pdbx_seq_one_letter_code
_entity_poly.pdbx_strand_id
1 'polypeptide(L)'
;MASRRELLKAGLAVSALPFAASARLAGAGLATAAVPLYKVLYDTRFEASVAFAERAAARRLALLPIDGDVTRVWYHDLYHRWVQGPAAIAGLTAHGALFCLERLAWDHRLRVVYRGEHSAAAGGVVHRFDGPASTLSRALAAADRSWCAALADVVAEWPSERTQRCTSMLVTKHAGGPAAAEPLFSWVIAPVVRT
;
A
#
# COMPACT_ATOMS: atom_id res chain seq x y z
N MET A 1 40.17 6.34 34.22
CA MET A 1 39.63 6.07 32.86
C MET A 1 39.47 4.57 32.72
N ALA A 2 38.27 4.05 32.98
CA ALA A 2 37.95 2.63 32.82
C ALA A 2 37.53 2.39 31.36
N SER A 3 38.36 1.66 30.61
CA SER A 3 38.09 1.35 29.21
C SER A 3 37.16 0.14 29.07
N ARG A 4 36.22 0.26 28.14
CA ARG A 4 35.08 -0.64 27.81
C ARG A 4 35.40 -2.11 27.45
N ARG A 5 36.63 -2.61 27.70
CA ARG A 5 37.08 -3.96 27.29
C ARG A 5 37.22 -4.98 28.41
N GLU A 6 37.13 -4.58 29.69
CA GLU A 6 37.19 -5.54 30.81
C GLU A 6 35.82 -6.07 31.26
N LEU A 7 34.71 -5.48 30.78
CA LEU A 7 33.35 -5.87 31.15
C LEU A 7 32.77 -7.06 30.35
N LEU A 8 33.52 -7.68 29.44
CA LEU A 8 33.05 -8.77 28.56
C LEU A 8 33.59 -10.17 28.92
N LYS A 9 34.17 -10.38 30.11
CA LYS A 9 34.78 -11.67 30.47
C LYS A 9 34.28 -12.33 31.76
N ALA A 10 33.15 -11.91 32.31
CA ALA A 10 32.56 -12.58 33.48
C ALA A 10 31.09 -12.91 33.24
N GLY A 11 30.78 -14.20 33.11
CA GLY A 11 29.42 -14.70 32.97
C GLY A 11 29.38 -16.21 32.76
N LEU A 12 29.85 -16.95 33.77
CA LEU A 12 29.85 -18.41 33.86
C LEU A 12 28.44 -19.00 33.81
N ALA A 13 28.37 -20.21 33.23
CA ALA A 13 27.21 -21.06 33.08
C ALA A 13 26.52 -21.43 34.40
N VAL A 14 25.18 -21.49 34.38
CA VAL A 14 24.38 -22.27 35.34
C VAL A 14 23.27 -23.03 34.60
N SER A 15 23.10 -24.25 35.07
CA SER A 15 22.47 -25.45 34.54
C SER A 15 20.98 -25.40 34.18
N ALA A 16 20.60 -26.43 33.43
CA ALA A 16 19.28 -26.78 32.91
C ALA A 16 18.21 -27.09 33.98
N LEU A 17 16.96 -26.73 33.65
CA LEU A 17 15.74 -27.36 34.16
C LEU A 17 14.79 -27.59 32.98
N PRO A 18 14.26 -28.80 32.77
CA PRO A 18 13.27 -29.05 31.73
C PRO A 18 11.90 -28.67 32.26
N PHE A 19 11.44 -27.46 31.98
CA PHE A 19 10.02 -27.12 32.19
C PHE A 19 9.25 -27.57 30.95
N ALA A 20 8.75 -28.80 30.98
CA ALA A 20 7.78 -29.31 30.02
C ALA A 20 6.43 -28.60 30.22
N ALA A 21 6.35 -27.35 29.77
CA ALA A 21 5.08 -26.69 29.54
C ALA A 21 4.66 -26.97 28.10
N SER A 22 3.86 -28.02 27.91
CA SER A 22 3.04 -28.18 26.71
C SER A 22 1.98 -27.09 26.69
N ALA A 23 2.39 -25.86 26.39
CA ALA A 23 1.47 -24.81 25.99
C ALA A 23 1.01 -25.14 24.57
N ARG A 24 -0.17 -25.78 24.47
CA ARG A 24 -0.96 -25.70 23.25
C ARG A 24 -1.33 -24.23 23.06
N LEU A 25 -0.47 -23.50 22.37
CA LEU A 25 -0.83 -22.26 21.69
C LEU A 25 -1.88 -22.66 20.65
N ALA A 26 -3.14 -22.62 21.07
CA ALA A 26 -4.23 -22.43 20.13
C ALA A 26 -3.90 -21.13 19.40
N GLY A 27 -3.41 -21.27 18.17
CA GLY A 27 -3.17 -20.18 17.26
C GLY A 27 -4.51 -19.55 16.90
N ALA A 28 -5.04 -18.72 17.79
CA ALA A 28 -5.92 -17.65 17.39
C ALA A 28 -5.05 -16.73 16.54
N GLY A 29 -5.15 -16.88 15.22
CA GLY A 29 -4.52 -15.95 14.28
C GLY A 29 -4.93 -14.55 14.70
N LEU A 30 -3.98 -13.77 15.21
CA LEU A 30 -4.20 -12.35 15.46
C LEU A 30 -4.54 -11.76 14.10
N ALA A 31 -5.80 -11.39 13.92
CA ALA A 31 -6.20 -10.63 12.75
C ALA A 31 -5.36 -9.36 12.74
N THR A 32 -4.38 -9.27 11.84
CA THR A 32 -3.57 -8.09 11.66
C THR A 32 -4.51 -6.92 11.37
N ALA A 33 -4.56 -5.93 12.27
CA ALA A 33 -5.43 -4.78 12.09
C ALA A 33 -5.06 -4.06 10.78
N ALA A 34 -6.04 -3.76 9.92
CA ALA A 34 -5.78 -2.99 8.71
C ALA A 34 -5.61 -1.49 9.06
N VAL A 35 -4.75 -0.77 8.32
CA VAL A 35 -4.69 0.70 8.44
C VAL A 35 -5.96 1.26 7.81
N PRO A 36 -6.76 2.06 8.55
CA PRO A 36 -7.96 2.65 7.98
C PRO A 36 -7.58 3.66 6.91
N LEU A 37 -8.14 3.49 5.70
CA LEU A 37 -8.05 4.49 4.64
C LEU A 37 -9.01 5.63 4.95
N TYR A 38 -8.50 6.86 4.85
CA TYR A 38 -9.32 8.06 4.90
C TYR A 38 -10.18 8.18 3.65
N LYS A 39 -9.55 8.17 2.47
CA LYS A 39 -10.22 8.27 1.17
C LYS A 39 -9.45 7.54 0.07
N VAL A 40 -10.16 7.22 -0.99
CA VAL A 40 -9.64 6.64 -2.22
C VAL A 40 -9.74 7.66 -3.35
N LEU A 41 -8.61 8.01 -3.95
CA LEU A 41 -8.53 8.92 -5.07
C LEU A 41 -8.65 8.17 -6.39
N TYR A 42 -9.38 8.74 -7.33
CA TYR A 42 -9.53 8.20 -8.67
C TYR A 42 -9.57 9.33 -9.70
N ASP A 43 -9.00 9.07 -10.87
CA ASP A 43 -8.87 9.99 -11.96
C ASP A 43 -9.97 9.72 -13.01
N THR A 44 -10.94 10.63 -13.04
CA THR A 44 -12.15 10.54 -13.88
C THR A 44 -11.86 10.48 -15.38
N ARG A 45 -10.65 10.83 -15.80
CA ARG A 45 -10.21 10.73 -17.21
C ARG A 45 -10.01 9.30 -17.69
N PHE A 46 -9.92 8.33 -16.77
CA PHE A 46 -9.60 6.93 -17.10
C PHE A 46 -10.68 5.98 -16.61
N GLU A 47 -11.30 5.24 -17.53
CA GLU A 47 -12.31 4.22 -17.20
C GLU A 47 -11.77 3.16 -16.21
N ALA A 48 -10.50 2.77 -16.34
CA ALA A 48 -9.84 1.87 -15.39
C ALA A 48 -9.85 2.43 -13.97
N SER A 49 -9.61 3.74 -13.81
CA SER A 49 -9.66 4.40 -12.51
C SER A 49 -11.09 4.51 -11.97
N VAL A 50 -12.06 4.79 -12.85
CA VAL A 50 -13.49 4.78 -12.48
C VAL A 50 -13.95 3.40 -12.01
N ALA A 51 -13.62 2.32 -12.73
CA ALA A 51 -13.96 0.96 -12.33
C ALA A 51 -13.33 0.55 -10.99
N PHE A 52 -12.09 1.00 -10.73
CA PHE A 52 -11.46 0.87 -9.42
C PHE A 52 -12.24 1.62 -8.33
N ALA A 53 -12.70 2.84 -8.62
CA ALA A 53 -13.49 3.65 -7.69
C ALA A 53 -14.86 3.04 -7.38
N GLU A 54 -15.55 2.51 -8.38
CA GLU A 54 -16.83 1.79 -8.22
C GLU A 54 -16.66 0.60 -7.27
N ARG A 55 -15.58 -0.17 -7.44
CA ARG A 55 -15.28 -1.28 -6.53
C ARG A 55 -14.94 -0.79 -5.13
N ALA A 56 -14.18 0.31 -4.99
CA ALA A 56 -13.90 0.93 -3.69
C ALA A 56 -15.19 1.44 -2.99
N ALA A 57 -16.13 2.03 -3.74
CA ALA A 57 -17.44 2.42 -3.22
C ALA A 57 -18.28 1.21 -2.77
N ALA A 58 -18.23 0.10 -3.50
CA ALA A 58 -18.88 -1.15 -3.07
C ALA A 58 -18.30 -1.69 -1.75
N ARG A 59 -17.06 -1.32 -1.40
CA ARG A 59 -16.43 -1.57 -0.09
C ARG A 59 -16.73 -0.48 0.96
N ARG A 60 -17.62 0.48 0.64
CA ARG A 60 -17.99 1.62 1.48
C ARG A 60 -16.83 2.56 1.82
N LEU A 61 -15.83 2.63 0.94
CA LEU A 61 -14.74 3.60 1.07
C LEU A 61 -15.20 4.96 0.57
N ALA A 62 -14.77 6.02 1.25
CA ALA A 62 -15.00 7.39 0.80
C ALA A 62 -14.14 7.67 -0.44
N LEU A 63 -14.76 8.19 -1.50
CA LEU A 63 -14.10 8.47 -2.77
C LEU A 63 -13.74 9.95 -2.91
N LEU A 64 -12.72 10.23 -3.71
CA LEU A 64 -12.27 11.59 -4.01
C LEU A 64 -11.87 11.70 -5.50
N PRO A 65 -12.73 12.26 -6.36
CA PRO A 65 -12.44 12.39 -7.79
C PRO A 65 -11.40 13.47 -8.07
N ILE A 66 -10.52 13.19 -9.04
CA ILE A 66 -9.66 14.16 -9.72
C ILE A 66 -9.85 14.04 -11.23
N ASP A 67 -9.38 15.04 -11.97
CA ASP A 67 -9.36 15.10 -13.43
C ASP A 67 -7.91 15.28 -13.95
N GLY A 68 -6.95 14.72 -13.19
CA GLY A 68 -5.51 14.91 -13.40
C GLY A 68 -4.92 16.04 -12.56
N ASP A 69 -5.74 16.99 -12.11
CA ASP A 69 -5.32 18.04 -11.18
C ASP A 69 -5.69 17.68 -9.73
N VAL A 70 -4.67 17.65 -8.85
CA VAL A 70 -4.83 17.36 -7.42
C VAL A 70 -5.04 18.63 -6.60
N THR A 71 -4.94 19.82 -7.19
CA THR A 71 -4.96 21.13 -6.52
C THR A 71 -6.21 21.30 -5.67
N ARG A 72 -7.40 21.09 -6.25
CA ARG A 72 -8.68 21.24 -5.53
C ARG A 72 -8.79 20.26 -4.37
N VAL A 73 -8.40 19.01 -4.61
CA VAL A 73 -8.38 17.94 -3.59
C VAL A 73 -7.40 18.25 -2.46
N TRP A 74 -6.23 18.80 -2.81
CA TRP A 74 -5.22 19.19 -1.84
C TRP A 74 -5.73 20.30 -0.94
N TYR A 75 -6.13 21.43 -1.52
CA TYR A 75 -6.51 22.62 -0.76
C TYR A 75 -7.78 22.45 0.05
N HIS A 76 -8.78 21.73 -0.47
CA HIS A 76 -10.09 21.62 0.20
C HIS A 76 -10.24 20.39 1.10
N ASP A 77 -9.31 19.44 1.07
CA ASP A 77 -9.47 18.18 1.78
C ASP A 77 -8.18 17.69 2.44
N LEU A 78 -7.21 17.24 1.63
CA LEU A 78 -6.04 16.51 2.16
C LEU A 78 -5.14 17.37 3.02
N TYR A 79 -4.91 18.64 2.66
CA TYR A 79 -4.09 19.56 3.44
C TYR A 79 -4.64 19.69 4.87
N HIS A 80 -5.92 20.04 4.98
CA HIS A 80 -6.58 20.20 6.28
C HIS A 80 -6.56 18.89 7.07
N ARG A 81 -6.81 17.75 6.43
CA ARG A 81 -6.80 16.45 7.11
C ARG A 81 -5.41 16.09 7.64
N TRP A 82 -4.36 16.28 6.85
CA TRP A 82 -3.00 15.88 7.23
C TRP A 82 -2.33 16.85 8.20
N VAL A 83 -2.77 18.10 8.28
CA VAL A 83 -2.39 19.02 9.37
C VAL A 83 -2.88 18.48 10.73
N GLN A 84 -4.06 17.86 10.78
CA GLN A 84 -4.59 17.26 12.02
C GLN A 84 -3.91 15.93 12.39
N GLY A 85 -3.17 15.33 11.46
CA GLY A 85 -2.37 14.14 11.69
C GLY A 85 -2.34 13.19 10.49
N PRO A 86 -1.37 12.26 10.44
CA PRO A 86 -1.20 11.34 9.31
C PRO A 86 -2.45 10.49 9.07
N ALA A 87 -2.94 10.47 7.83
CA ALA A 87 -4.11 9.69 7.44
C ALA A 87 -3.81 8.99 6.11
N ALA A 88 -3.99 7.67 6.07
CA ALA A 88 -3.69 6.89 4.88
C ALA A 88 -4.70 7.18 3.76
N ILE A 89 -4.23 7.24 2.53
CA ILE A 89 -5.06 7.33 1.33
C ILE A 89 -4.54 6.33 0.30
N ALA A 90 -5.42 5.90 -0.59
CA ALA A 90 -5.06 5.05 -1.71
C ALA A 90 -5.61 5.65 -3.01
N GLY A 91 -5.20 5.12 -4.15
CA GLY A 91 -5.81 5.54 -5.41
C GLY A 91 -5.31 4.79 -6.63
N LEU A 92 -5.97 5.09 -7.76
CA LEU A 92 -5.55 4.69 -9.10
C LEU A 92 -5.53 5.93 -9.98
N THR A 93 -4.36 6.43 -10.36
CA THR A 93 -4.23 7.71 -11.08
C THR A 93 -3.12 7.67 -12.13
N ALA A 94 -3.03 8.70 -12.98
CA ALA A 94 -1.83 8.94 -13.77
C ALA A 94 -0.60 9.24 -12.90
N HIS A 95 0.59 9.20 -13.50
CA HIS A 95 1.86 9.44 -12.79
C HIS A 95 1.92 10.84 -12.16
N GLY A 96 1.48 11.88 -12.88
CA GLY A 96 1.58 13.28 -12.42
C GLY A 96 0.85 13.52 -11.11
N ALA A 97 -0.39 13.02 -10.98
CA ALA A 97 -1.17 13.12 -9.75
C ALA A 97 -0.50 12.40 -8.58
N LEU A 98 -0.03 11.16 -8.78
CA LEU A 98 0.71 10.41 -7.76
C LEU A 98 1.99 11.13 -7.33
N PHE A 99 2.75 11.66 -8.28
CA PHE A 99 3.97 12.41 -7.99
C PHE A 99 3.69 13.60 -7.07
N CYS A 100 2.70 14.43 -7.42
CA CYS A 100 2.32 15.57 -6.60
C CYS A 100 1.88 15.15 -5.19
N LEU A 101 1.00 14.15 -5.09
CA LEU A 101 0.51 13.64 -3.81
C LEU A 101 1.64 13.07 -2.94
N GLU A 102 2.59 12.36 -3.54
CA GLU A 102 3.76 11.84 -2.82
C GLU A 102 4.61 12.99 -2.27
N ARG A 103 4.89 14.02 -3.06
CA ARG A 103 5.66 15.18 -2.59
C ARG A 103 4.98 15.85 -1.41
N LEU A 104 3.68 16.11 -1.51
CA LEU A 104 2.88 16.75 -0.44
C LEU A 104 2.81 15.87 0.82
N ALA A 105 2.70 14.56 0.66
CA ALA A 105 2.67 13.59 1.76
C ALA A 105 3.96 13.61 2.61
N TRP A 106 5.09 14.02 2.05
CA TRP A 106 6.37 13.93 2.72
C TRP A 106 6.46 14.77 3.99
N ASP A 107 5.88 15.96 3.95
CA ASP A 107 5.84 16.93 5.04
C ASP A 107 4.96 16.45 6.21
N HIS A 108 4.06 15.51 5.93
CA HIS A 108 3.10 14.96 6.90
C HIS A 108 3.46 13.55 7.39
N ARG A 109 4.73 13.14 7.26
CA ARG A 109 5.23 11.80 7.68
C ARG A 109 4.55 10.62 6.98
N LEU A 110 4.01 10.86 5.80
CA LEU A 110 3.42 9.84 4.95
C LEU A 110 4.39 9.49 3.81
N ARG A 111 4.35 8.26 3.31
CA ARG A 111 5.14 7.82 2.14
C ARG A 111 4.29 6.89 1.28
N VAL A 112 4.65 6.79 -0.01
CA VAL A 112 4.14 5.72 -0.87
C VAL A 112 4.72 4.40 -0.34
N VAL A 113 3.84 3.56 0.19
CA VAL A 113 4.19 2.26 0.79
C VAL A 113 3.82 1.09 -0.12
N TYR A 114 2.96 1.35 -1.12
CA TYR A 114 2.68 0.45 -2.24
C TYR A 114 2.52 1.24 -3.52
N ARG A 115 3.01 0.68 -4.62
CA ARG A 115 2.87 1.19 -5.98
C ARG A 115 2.73 0.03 -6.96
N GLY A 116 1.64 -0.01 -7.70
CA GLY A 116 1.50 -0.81 -8.92
C GLY A 116 1.52 0.10 -10.14
N GLU A 117 2.40 -0.15 -11.09
CA GLU A 117 2.41 0.46 -12.42
C GLU A 117 1.68 -0.48 -13.39
N HIS A 118 0.81 0.09 -14.22
CA HIS A 118 -0.05 -0.62 -15.16
C HIS A 118 0.11 0.00 -16.54
N SER A 119 0.92 -0.63 -17.38
CA SER A 119 1.28 -0.13 -18.70
C SER A 119 0.71 -1.03 -19.78
N ALA A 120 0.09 -0.44 -20.80
CA ALA A 120 -0.40 -1.19 -21.95
C ALA A 120 0.75 -1.93 -22.65
N ALA A 121 0.48 -3.16 -23.09
CA ALA A 121 1.39 -3.94 -23.92
C ALA A 121 0.62 -4.63 -25.05
N ALA A 122 1.33 -5.13 -26.06
CA ALA A 122 0.72 -5.84 -27.18
C ALA A 122 -0.10 -7.04 -26.67
N GLY A 123 -1.43 -6.92 -26.74
CA GLY A 123 -2.36 -7.95 -26.28
C GLY A 123 -2.47 -8.09 -24.75
N GLY A 124 -2.13 -7.07 -23.96
CA GLY A 124 -2.18 -7.20 -22.50
C GLY A 124 -1.81 -5.96 -21.69
N VAL A 125 -1.59 -6.17 -20.40
CA VAL A 125 -1.08 -5.14 -19.47
C VAL A 125 0.15 -5.70 -18.76
N VAL A 126 1.21 -4.89 -18.72
CA VAL A 126 2.38 -5.15 -17.88
C VAL A 126 2.13 -4.50 -16.53
N HIS A 127 2.22 -5.30 -15.49
CA HIS A 127 2.08 -4.88 -14.11
C HIS A 127 3.42 -4.94 -13.41
N ARG A 128 3.84 -3.84 -12.79
CA ARG A 128 5.01 -3.80 -11.93
C ARG A 128 4.59 -3.30 -10.56
N PHE A 129 4.78 -4.13 -9.54
CA PHE A 129 4.38 -3.82 -8.19
C PHE A 129 5.59 -3.65 -7.28
N ASP A 130 5.47 -2.73 -6.33
CA ASP A 130 6.42 -2.49 -5.25
C ASP A 130 5.65 -2.29 -3.94
N GLY A 131 6.06 -2.98 -2.87
CA GLY A 131 5.39 -2.91 -1.58
C GLY A 131 5.63 -4.13 -0.69
N PRO A 132 4.84 -4.31 0.38
CA PRO A 132 4.85 -5.49 1.25
C PRO A 132 4.65 -6.79 0.46
N ALA A 133 5.46 -7.82 0.73
CA ALA A 133 5.36 -9.13 0.07
C ALA A 133 3.94 -9.72 0.09
N SER A 134 3.23 -9.62 1.22
CA SER A 134 1.84 -10.09 1.38
C SER A 134 0.86 -9.35 0.46
N THR A 135 1.07 -8.05 0.25
CA THR A 135 0.26 -7.24 -0.67
C THR A 135 0.57 -7.58 -2.12
N LEU A 136 1.85 -7.80 -2.46
CA LEU A 136 2.27 -8.18 -3.81
C LEU A 136 1.64 -9.49 -4.25
N SER A 137 1.64 -10.52 -3.41
CA SER A 137 0.99 -11.80 -3.73
C SER A 137 -0.49 -11.63 -4.07
N ARG A 138 -1.21 -10.77 -3.32
CA ARG A 138 -2.63 -10.44 -3.59
C ARG A 138 -2.79 -9.62 -4.87
N ALA A 139 -1.92 -8.64 -5.12
CA ALA A 139 -1.91 -7.83 -6.33
C ALA A 139 -1.64 -8.66 -7.59
N LEU A 140 -0.72 -9.61 -7.52
CA LEU A 140 -0.43 -10.55 -8.61
C LEU A 140 -1.63 -11.44 -8.92
N ALA A 141 -2.31 -11.96 -7.90
CA ALA A 141 -3.55 -12.74 -8.08
C ALA A 141 -4.71 -11.91 -8.64
N ALA A 142 -4.81 -10.63 -8.25
CA ALA A 142 -5.83 -9.70 -8.70
C ALA A 142 -5.72 -9.31 -10.20
N ALA A 143 -4.53 -9.43 -10.79
CA ALA A 143 -4.24 -8.91 -12.12
C ALA A 143 -4.92 -9.68 -13.28
N ASP A 144 -5.45 -10.89 -13.06
CA ASP A 144 -5.83 -11.83 -14.13
C ASP A 144 -7.18 -11.55 -14.83
N ARG A 145 -8.20 -10.94 -14.19
CA ARG A 145 -9.56 -10.85 -14.78
C ARG A 145 -10.32 -9.54 -14.67
N SER A 146 -9.90 -8.62 -13.82
CA SER A 146 -10.49 -7.27 -13.72
C SER A 146 -9.56 -6.40 -12.90
N TRP A 147 -8.30 -6.33 -13.34
CA TRP A 147 -7.18 -5.85 -12.53
C TRP A 147 -7.48 -4.53 -11.82
N CYS A 148 -8.18 -3.58 -12.47
CA CYS A 148 -8.55 -2.31 -11.85
C CYS A 148 -9.46 -2.50 -10.63
N ALA A 149 -10.57 -3.22 -10.79
CA ALA A 149 -11.51 -3.47 -9.70
C ALA A 149 -10.84 -4.32 -8.61
N ALA A 150 -10.15 -5.39 -8.98
CA ALA A 150 -9.51 -6.30 -8.03
C ALA A 150 -8.41 -5.60 -7.20
N LEU A 151 -7.72 -4.59 -7.75
CA LEU A 151 -6.75 -3.80 -6.98
C LEU A 151 -7.40 -2.88 -5.94
N ALA A 152 -8.66 -2.48 -6.12
CA ALA A 152 -9.39 -1.77 -5.07
C ALA A 152 -9.52 -2.63 -3.80
N ASP A 153 -9.71 -3.95 -3.95
CA ASP A 153 -9.73 -4.89 -2.83
C ASP A 153 -8.35 -5.05 -2.16
N VAL A 154 -7.28 -4.99 -2.95
CA VAL A 154 -5.91 -5.07 -2.44
C VAL A 154 -5.60 -3.86 -1.57
N VAL A 155 -5.83 -2.64 -2.07
CA VAL A 155 -5.49 -1.41 -1.33
C VAL A 155 -6.40 -1.16 -0.13
N ALA A 156 -7.65 -1.64 -0.17
CA ALA A 156 -8.61 -1.50 0.92
C ALA A 156 -8.22 -2.27 2.18
N GLU A 157 -7.45 -3.34 2.04
CA GLU A 157 -7.00 -4.21 3.13
C GLU A 157 -5.51 -3.98 3.39
N TRP A 158 -5.13 -2.70 3.59
CA TRP A 158 -3.74 -2.34 3.83
C TRP A 158 -3.27 -2.83 5.21
N PRO A 159 -2.20 -3.65 5.30
CA PRO A 159 -1.72 -4.17 6.58
C PRO A 159 -1.09 -3.07 7.46
N SER A 160 -1.29 -3.14 8.77
CA SER A 160 -0.64 -2.22 9.73
C SER A 160 0.81 -2.59 10.10
N GLU A 161 1.25 -3.79 9.76
CA GLU A 161 2.58 -4.29 10.14
C GLU A 161 3.71 -3.70 9.29
N ARG A 162 4.88 -3.50 9.91
CA ARG A 162 6.13 -3.23 9.18
C ARG A 162 6.53 -4.48 8.41
N THR A 163 6.21 -4.51 7.13
CA THR A 163 6.57 -5.63 6.25
C THR A 163 7.81 -5.30 5.42
N GLN A 164 8.63 -6.31 5.15
CA GLN A 164 9.70 -6.23 4.17
C GLN A 164 9.13 -5.81 2.80
N ARG A 165 9.76 -4.81 2.18
CA ARG A 165 9.42 -4.37 0.82
C ARG A 165 10.06 -5.29 -0.19
N CYS A 166 9.30 -5.62 -1.22
CA CYS A 166 9.74 -6.37 -2.38
C CYS A 166 9.26 -5.65 -3.66
N THR A 167 9.86 -6.01 -4.79
CA THR A 167 9.39 -5.59 -6.12
C THR A 167 9.05 -6.86 -6.90
N SER A 168 7.97 -6.83 -7.68
CA SER A 168 7.52 -7.96 -8.50
C SER A 168 6.95 -7.47 -9.83
N MET A 169 7.00 -8.31 -10.85
CA MET A 169 6.52 -7.98 -12.20
C MET A 169 5.71 -9.15 -12.76
N LEU A 170 4.63 -8.83 -13.45
CA LEU A 170 3.72 -9.78 -14.08
C LEU A 170 3.18 -9.18 -15.39
N VAL A 171 2.94 -10.03 -16.39
CA VAL A 171 2.27 -9.63 -17.64
C VAL A 171 0.98 -10.41 -17.76
N THR A 172 -0.14 -9.72 -17.96
CA THR A 172 -1.46 -10.34 -18.11
C THR A 172 -1.90 -10.24 -19.57
N LYS A 173 -2.42 -11.35 -20.10
CA LYS A 173 -2.82 -11.48 -21.52
C LYS A 173 -4.23 -10.96 -21.81
N HIS A 174 -4.98 -10.55 -20.78
CA HIS A 174 -6.35 -10.07 -20.93
C HIS A 174 -6.49 -8.74 -20.19
N ALA A 175 -6.40 -7.65 -20.95
CA ALA A 175 -6.86 -6.36 -20.48
C ALA A 175 -8.40 -6.41 -20.43
N GLY A 176 -8.99 -6.79 -19.30
CA GLY A 176 -10.43 -6.71 -19.08
C GLY A 176 -10.99 -5.28 -19.02
N GLY A 177 -10.32 -4.31 -19.65
CA GLY A 177 -10.66 -2.89 -19.66
C GLY A 177 -9.83 -2.15 -20.72
N PRO A 178 -10.22 -0.92 -21.10
CA PRO A 178 -9.49 -0.15 -22.09
C PRO A 178 -8.04 0.07 -21.63
N ALA A 179 -7.10 -0.22 -22.52
CA ALA A 179 -5.71 0.13 -22.31
C ALA A 179 -5.60 1.67 -22.33
N ALA A 180 -5.27 2.27 -21.19
CA ALA A 180 -4.97 3.70 -21.14
C ALA A 180 -3.73 3.98 -22.01
N ALA A 181 -3.76 5.11 -22.73
CA ALA A 181 -2.64 5.54 -23.58
C ALA A 181 -1.38 5.87 -22.75
N GLU A 182 -1.56 6.25 -21.48
CA GLU A 182 -0.49 6.44 -20.51
C GLU A 182 -0.57 5.42 -19.36
N PRO A 183 0.58 5.09 -18.71
CA PRO A 183 0.59 4.21 -17.56
C PRO A 183 -0.26 4.74 -16.40
N LEU A 184 -1.06 3.86 -15.80
CA LEU A 184 -1.76 4.13 -14.57
C LEU A 184 -1.00 3.56 -13.38
N PHE A 185 -1.19 4.20 -12.22
CA PHE A 185 -0.55 3.80 -10.98
C PHE A 185 -1.59 3.55 -9.91
N SER A 186 -1.66 2.31 -9.41
CA SER A 186 -2.31 2.02 -8.14
C SER A 186 -1.33 2.28 -7.00
N TRP A 187 -1.79 2.83 -5.88
CA TRP A 187 -0.88 3.22 -4.81
C TRP A 187 -1.55 3.30 -3.45
N VAL A 188 -0.73 3.22 -2.41
CA VAL A 188 -1.11 3.54 -1.02
C VAL A 188 -0.08 4.50 -0.45
N ILE A 189 -0.56 5.63 0.08
CA ILE A 189 0.22 6.58 0.87
C ILE A 189 -0.21 6.41 2.33
N ALA A 190 0.72 6.03 3.19
CA ALA A 190 0.43 5.72 4.59
C ALA A 190 1.53 6.23 5.54
N PRO A 191 1.24 6.31 6.85
CA PRO A 191 2.22 6.76 7.83
C PRO A 191 3.43 5.83 7.89
N VAL A 192 4.62 6.42 8.01
CA VAL A 192 5.85 5.67 8.29
C VAL A 192 6.39 6.04 9.65
N VAL A 193 6.64 5.05 10.49
CA VAL A 193 7.35 5.26 11.77
C VAL A 193 8.82 5.50 11.41
N ARG A 194 9.36 6.68 11.75
CA ARG A 194 10.81 6.89 11.74
C ARG A 194 11.40 6.07 12.89
N THR A 195 12.24 5.11 12.57
CA THR A 195 13.22 4.54 13.52
C THR A 195 14.32 5.54 13.78
#